data_AF-A0A0J8DDA4-F1
#
_entry.id   AF-A0A0J8DDA4-F1
#
_cell.length_a   1.000
_cell.length_b   1.000
_cell.length_c   1.000
_cell.angle_alpha   90.00
_cell.angle_beta   90.00
_cell.angle_gamma   90.00
#
_symmetry.space_group_name_H-M   'P 1'
#
loop_
_entity.id
_entity.type
_entity.pdbx_description
1 polymer ?
#
loop_
_entity_poly.entity_id
_entity_poly.type
_entity_poly.pdbx_seq_one_letter_code
_entity_poly.pdbx_strand_id
1 'polypeptide(L)'
;MGGTSFIIISLGVFSYVVICIMIYVGIARIKEKLENKKLKEIETGFGKFVLEHLEKTRNGIELSDIELNLVSDALDTPIYFKVFSKKYMEYANNENILFAKKYILNFQDKIVRIFSKVDRKSIMKFAYYIYLIGEFRINDKIINKILLENLNTESIYIRVNALKALSKIGDLNGFVDALRIISLRGLYFNEKIVIDSIDSFEGDIEELNLRLMEEMKNFTPQMINIVISHFSNTGYRKCSPLLIEKLKDKNTLKEVIMRIIKYFEVVKDIDSEPLIISMLDNPNWEVRVVASKAMLKYDVTKAEDKLRRLVSDNNYYVRYNTAMTLISKGRDYKLVQDIISGDDKFAKDIMFYAMFTKNFIDYDEYIAYKSHEENINLLSYESIIIDERGEVKV
;
A
#
# COMPACT_ATOMS: atom_id res chain seq x y z
N MET A 1 31.74 -55.99 4.06
CA MET A 1 31.95 -55.64 2.62
C MET A 1 30.86 -54.74 2.03
N GLY A 2 29.68 -54.55 2.64
CA GLY A 2 28.61 -53.72 2.05
C GLY A 2 28.78 -52.18 2.15
N GLY A 3 29.41 -51.67 3.22
CA GLY A 3 29.48 -50.22 3.48
C GLY A 3 30.41 -49.44 2.54
N THR A 4 31.57 -49.99 2.20
CA THR A 4 32.55 -49.33 1.30
C THR A 4 32.06 -49.28 -0.14
N SER A 5 31.42 -50.35 -0.63
CA SER A 5 30.78 -50.36 -1.95
C SER A 5 29.63 -49.37 -2.05
N PHE A 6 28.83 -49.22 -0.99
CA PHE A 6 27.76 -48.21 -0.94
C PHE A 6 28.30 -46.78 -1.03
N ILE A 7 29.38 -46.48 -0.29
CA ILE A 7 30.03 -45.15 -0.33
C ILE A 7 30.56 -44.84 -1.73
N ILE A 8 31.23 -45.80 -2.39
CA ILE A 8 31.79 -45.60 -3.74
C ILE A 8 30.67 -45.38 -4.76
N ILE A 9 29.58 -46.16 -4.69
CA ILE A 9 28.41 -45.98 -5.58
C ILE A 9 27.78 -44.60 -5.34
N SER A 10 27.59 -44.20 -4.08
CA SER A 10 27.05 -42.88 -3.74
C SER A 10 27.93 -41.74 -4.26
N LEU A 11 29.26 -41.87 -4.17
CA LEU A 11 30.19 -40.88 -4.71
C LEU A 11 30.13 -40.81 -6.23
N GLY A 12 29.97 -41.95 -6.89
CA GLY A 12 29.80 -42.04 -8.34
C GLY A 12 28.52 -41.35 -8.82
N VAL A 13 27.39 -41.60 -8.15
CA VAL A 13 26.10 -40.95 -8.46
C VAL A 13 26.19 -39.44 -8.23
N PHE A 14 26.77 -39.00 -7.11
CA PHE A 14 26.96 -37.58 -6.83
C PHE A 14 27.83 -36.89 -7.89
N SER A 15 28.97 -37.49 -8.24
CA SER A 15 29.87 -36.96 -9.26
C SER A 15 29.18 -36.88 -10.63
N TYR A 16 28.39 -37.89 -10.99
CA TYR A 16 27.59 -37.89 -12.21
C TYR A 16 26.57 -36.76 -12.24
N VAL A 17 25.79 -36.56 -11.16
CA VAL A 17 24.81 -35.47 -11.05
C VAL A 17 25.50 -34.10 -11.18
N VAL A 18 26.65 -33.90 -10.53
CA VAL A 18 27.42 -32.65 -10.62
C VAL A 18 27.88 -32.40 -12.06
N ILE A 19 28.39 -33.42 -12.76
CA ILE A 19 28.78 -33.32 -14.18
C ILE A 19 27.57 -32.98 -15.06
N CYS A 20 26.42 -33.62 -14.86
CA CYS A 20 25.20 -33.31 -15.59
C CYS A 20 24.74 -31.85 -15.36
N ILE A 21 24.82 -31.35 -14.13
CA ILE A 21 24.50 -29.95 -13.80
C ILE A 21 25.49 -29.01 -14.49
N MET A 22 26.79 -29.30 -14.47
CA MET A 22 27.80 -28.47 -15.14
C MET A 22 27.58 -28.42 -16.66
N ILE A 23 27.27 -29.55 -17.29
CA ILE A 23 26.94 -29.62 -18.71
C ILE A 23 25.66 -28.82 -19.01
N TYR A 24 24.61 -29.01 -18.21
CA TYR A 24 23.35 -28.26 -18.35
C TYR A 24 23.57 -26.75 -18.26
N VAL A 25 24.31 -26.28 -17.24
CA VAL A 25 24.65 -24.86 -17.06
C VAL A 25 25.52 -24.35 -18.21
N GLY A 26 26.47 -25.16 -18.70
CA GLY A 26 27.30 -24.83 -19.86
C GLY A 26 26.47 -24.61 -21.13
N ILE A 27 25.56 -25.54 -21.43
CA ILE A 27 24.64 -25.45 -22.56
C ILE A 27 23.69 -24.24 -22.41
N ALA A 28 23.15 -24.03 -21.21
CA ALA A 28 22.27 -22.90 -20.91
C ALA A 28 22.99 -21.55 -21.17
N ARG A 29 24.25 -21.41 -20.71
CA ARG A 29 25.06 -20.21 -20.95
C ARG A 29 25.39 -19.98 -22.43
N ILE A 30 25.69 -21.04 -23.17
CA ILE A 30 25.96 -20.91 -24.63
C ILE A 30 24.69 -20.45 -25.34
N LYS A 31 23.54 -21.07 -25.05
CA LYS A 31 22.24 -20.68 -25.60
C LYS A 31 21.91 -19.23 -25.27
N GLU A 32 22.10 -18.81 -24.03
CA GLU A 32 21.92 -17.44 -23.58
C GLU A 32 22.84 -16.46 -24.33
N LYS A 33 24.12 -16.81 -24.54
CA LYS A 33 25.07 -15.96 -25.29
C LYS A 33 24.65 -15.78 -26.75
N LEU A 34 24.17 -16.85 -27.40
CA LEU A 34 23.67 -16.80 -28.77
C LEU A 34 22.38 -15.98 -28.88
N GLU A 35 21.43 -16.19 -27.97
CA GLU A 35 20.20 -15.40 -27.88
C GLU A 35 20.51 -13.92 -27.63
N ASN A 36 21.48 -13.61 -26.77
CA ASN A 36 21.92 -12.24 -26.49
C ASN A 36 22.61 -11.59 -27.70
N LYS A 37 23.40 -12.33 -28.48
CA LYS A 37 24.00 -11.80 -29.72
C LYS A 37 22.90 -11.44 -30.73
N LYS A 38 21.96 -12.36 -30.97
CA LYS A 38 20.82 -12.12 -31.86
C LYS A 38 19.96 -10.96 -31.37
N LEU A 39 19.73 -10.86 -30.07
CA LEU A 39 18.99 -9.76 -29.46
C LEU A 39 19.68 -8.42 -29.73
N LYS A 40 21.00 -8.33 -29.55
CA LYS A 40 21.77 -7.12 -29.85
C LYS A 40 21.68 -6.70 -31.32
N GLU A 41 21.78 -7.66 -32.25
CA GLU A 41 21.65 -7.38 -33.68
C GLU A 41 20.27 -6.78 -34.01
N ILE A 42 19.20 -7.40 -33.48
CA ILE A 42 17.83 -6.89 -33.66
C ILE A 42 17.65 -5.53 -32.97
N GLU A 43 18.23 -5.31 -31.80
CA GLU A 43 18.21 -4.00 -31.12
C GLU A 43 18.91 -2.91 -31.94
N THR A 44 20.05 -3.22 -32.58
CA THR A 44 20.78 -2.25 -33.42
C THR A 44 20.09 -1.92 -34.74
N GLY A 45 19.32 -2.85 -35.30
CA GLY A 45 18.55 -2.65 -36.53
C GLY A 45 17.11 -2.21 -36.22
N PHE A 46 16.26 -3.19 -35.92
CA PHE A 46 14.84 -2.97 -35.66
C PHE A 46 14.58 -2.10 -34.43
N GLY A 47 15.37 -2.23 -33.36
CA GLY A 47 15.22 -1.38 -32.19
C GLY A 47 15.47 0.10 -32.49
N LYS A 48 16.49 0.41 -33.29
CA LYS A 48 16.75 1.78 -33.77
C LYS A 48 15.59 2.30 -34.63
N PHE A 49 15.08 1.46 -35.53
CA PHE A 49 13.92 1.79 -36.37
C PHE A 49 12.66 2.13 -35.56
N VAL A 50 12.37 1.38 -34.48
CA VAL A 50 11.26 1.71 -33.56
C VAL A 50 11.47 3.06 -32.86
N LEU A 51 12.69 3.37 -32.42
CA LEU A 51 13.00 4.66 -31.80
C LEU A 51 12.86 5.82 -32.78
N GLU A 52 13.28 5.64 -34.04
CA GLU A 52 13.10 6.64 -35.09
C GLU A 52 11.60 6.92 -35.34
N HIS A 53 10.75 5.90 -35.33
CA HIS A 53 9.30 6.09 -35.45
C HIS A 53 8.68 6.83 -34.25
N LEU A 54 9.14 6.53 -33.05
CA LEU A 54 8.72 7.23 -31.83
C LEU A 54 9.08 8.72 -31.90
N GLU A 55 10.31 9.05 -32.32
CA GLU A 55 10.74 10.43 -32.54
C GLU A 55 9.99 11.13 -33.69
N LYS A 56 9.70 10.43 -34.79
CA LYS A 56 8.82 10.96 -35.85
C LYS A 56 7.45 11.32 -35.30
N THR A 57 6.86 10.42 -34.52
CA THR A 57 5.55 10.64 -33.88
C THR A 57 5.56 11.84 -32.94
N ARG A 58 6.64 12.01 -32.16
CA ARG A 58 6.86 13.18 -31.30
C ARG A 58 6.94 14.49 -32.08
N ASN A 59 7.63 14.47 -33.22
CA ASN A 59 7.78 15.62 -34.11
C ASN A 59 6.55 15.89 -35.01
N GLY A 60 5.46 15.14 -34.83
CA GLY A 60 4.24 15.30 -35.62
C GLY A 60 4.35 14.79 -37.07
N ILE A 61 5.38 13.99 -37.37
CA ILE A 61 5.58 13.40 -38.69
C ILE A 61 4.74 12.11 -38.78
N GLU A 62 3.87 12.03 -39.79
CA GLU A 62 3.09 10.81 -40.05
C GLU A 62 3.98 9.68 -40.56
N LEU A 63 3.69 8.46 -40.07
CA LEU A 63 4.36 7.24 -40.51
C LEU A 63 3.63 6.70 -41.74
N SER A 64 4.39 6.24 -42.73
CA SER A 64 3.82 5.63 -43.93
C SER A 64 3.23 4.25 -43.64
N ASP A 65 2.25 3.82 -44.45
CA ASP A 65 1.68 2.46 -44.35
C ASP A 65 2.75 1.36 -44.47
N ILE A 66 3.79 1.59 -45.27
CA ILE A 66 4.91 0.65 -45.43
C ILE A 66 5.67 0.52 -44.11
N GLU A 67 6.00 1.63 -43.46
CA GLU A 67 6.68 1.65 -42.16
C GLU A 67 5.85 0.94 -41.08
N LEU A 68 4.54 1.20 -41.04
CA LEU A 68 3.62 0.58 -40.10
C LEU A 68 3.50 -0.94 -40.33
N ASN A 69 3.35 -1.37 -41.59
CA ASN A 69 3.24 -2.78 -41.93
C ASN A 69 4.53 -3.56 -41.59
N LEU A 70 5.71 -2.98 -41.84
CA LEU A 70 6.99 -3.60 -41.47
C LEU A 70 7.10 -3.85 -39.96
N VAL A 71 6.69 -2.89 -39.14
CA VAL A 71 6.66 -3.08 -37.68
C VAL A 71 5.61 -4.13 -37.32
N SER A 72 4.39 -4.03 -37.85
CA SER A 72 3.28 -4.96 -37.57
C SER A 72 3.67 -6.41 -37.86
N ASP A 73 4.30 -6.69 -39.00
CA ASP A 73 4.76 -8.03 -39.38
C ASP A 73 5.86 -8.53 -38.46
N ALA A 74 6.80 -7.64 -38.07
CA ALA A 74 7.84 -8.00 -37.11
C ALA A 74 7.26 -8.41 -35.75
N LEU A 75 6.15 -7.82 -35.31
CA LEU A 75 5.53 -8.15 -34.01
C LEU A 75 5.01 -9.60 -33.92
N ASP A 76 4.78 -10.31 -35.03
CA ASP A 76 4.43 -11.73 -34.99
C ASP A 76 5.56 -12.60 -34.42
N THR A 77 6.81 -12.11 -34.49
CA THR A 77 7.97 -12.83 -34.01
C THR A 77 8.29 -12.45 -32.56
N PRO A 78 8.33 -13.40 -31.60
CA PRO A 78 8.49 -13.08 -30.18
C PRO A 78 9.73 -12.25 -29.80
N ILE A 79 10.86 -12.45 -30.48
CA ILE A 79 12.08 -11.68 -30.20
C ILE A 79 11.98 -10.23 -30.67
N TYR A 80 11.29 -9.98 -31.79
CA TYR A 80 11.03 -8.63 -32.29
C TYR A 80 9.99 -7.93 -31.40
N PHE A 81 8.93 -8.62 -30.99
CA PHE A 81 7.97 -8.10 -30.02
C PHE A 81 8.65 -7.71 -28.70
N LYS A 82 9.60 -8.52 -28.21
CA LYS A 82 10.41 -8.20 -27.02
C LYS A 82 11.24 -6.93 -27.22
N VAL A 83 11.92 -6.79 -28.36
CA VAL A 83 12.72 -5.58 -28.68
C VAL A 83 11.83 -4.35 -28.82
N PHE A 84 10.71 -4.47 -29.54
CA PHE A 84 9.70 -3.41 -29.67
C PHE A 84 9.22 -2.94 -28.29
N SER A 85 8.81 -3.88 -27.44
CA SER A 85 8.31 -3.60 -26.08
C SER A 85 9.38 -2.90 -25.25
N LYS A 86 10.63 -3.37 -25.31
CA LYS A 86 11.76 -2.75 -24.60
C LYS A 86 11.99 -1.31 -25.05
N LYS A 87 12.06 -1.06 -26.36
CA LYS A 87 12.28 0.28 -26.91
C LYS A 87 11.13 1.24 -26.64
N TYR A 88 9.90 0.73 -26.69
CA TYR A 88 8.73 1.48 -26.24
C TYR A 88 8.87 1.91 -24.78
N MET A 89 9.16 0.96 -23.86
CA MET A 89 9.27 1.26 -22.43
C MET A 89 10.44 2.19 -22.09
N GLU A 90 11.59 2.05 -22.78
CA GLU A 90 12.73 2.97 -22.65
C GLU A 90 12.35 4.40 -23.06
N TYR A 91 11.49 4.54 -24.07
CA TYR A 91 11.04 5.83 -24.59
C TYR A 91 9.91 6.45 -23.76
N ALA A 92 8.96 5.64 -23.29
CA ALA A 92 7.72 6.02 -22.62
C ALA A 92 7.92 6.50 -21.16
N ASN A 93 8.82 7.46 -20.97
CA ASN A 93 9.02 8.18 -19.71
C ASN A 93 7.98 9.32 -19.56
N ASN A 94 8.01 10.04 -18.43
CA ASN A 94 7.05 11.10 -18.12
C ASN A 94 6.97 12.21 -19.19
N GLU A 95 8.07 12.50 -19.91
CA GLU A 95 8.12 13.54 -20.93
C GLU A 95 7.51 13.09 -22.26
N ASN A 96 7.66 11.81 -22.59
CA ASN A 96 7.34 11.28 -23.91
C ASN A 96 6.07 10.41 -23.92
N ILE A 97 5.41 10.24 -22.77
CA ILE A 97 4.33 9.27 -22.60
C ILE A 97 3.16 9.50 -23.56
N LEU A 98 2.79 10.76 -23.82
CA LEU A 98 1.68 11.09 -24.71
C LEU A 98 1.98 10.67 -26.16
N PHE A 99 3.22 10.88 -26.63
CA PHE A 99 3.64 10.49 -27.98
C PHE A 99 3.80 8.98 -28.10
N ALA A 100 4.31 8.32 -27.06
CA ALA A 100 4.35 6.86 -26.99
C ALA A 100 2.93 6.26 -27.07
N LYS A 101 1.97 6.80 -26.30
CA LYS A 101 0.54 6.41 -26.40
C LYS A 101 0.00 6.64 -27.81
N LYS A 102 0.34 7.74 -28.50
CA LYS A 102 -0.09 7.92 -29.91
C LYS A 102 0.52 6.87 -30.85
N TYR A 103 1.80 6.55 -30.68
CA TYR A 103 2.49 5.56 -31.51
C TYR A 103 1.90 4.15 -31.36
N ILE A 104 1.58 3.73 -30.12
CA ILE A 104 1.09 2.37 -29.86
C ILE A 104 -0.29 2.09 -30.47
N LEU A 105 -1.11 3.13 -30.66
CA LEU A 105 -2.44 3.01 -31.28
C LEU A 105 -2.37 2.44 -32.70
N ASN A 106 -1.30 2.72 -33.45
CA ASN A 106 -1.10 2.16 -34.79
C ASN A 106 -0.98 0.62 -34.80
N PHE A 107 -0.63 0.03 -33.66
CA PHE A 107 -0.43 -1.42 -33.50
C PHE A 107 -1.42 -2.06 -32.54
N GLN A 108 -2.43 -1.33 -32.08
CA GLN A 108 -3.38 -1.80 -31.08
C GLN A 108 -4.01 -3.13 -31.47
N ASP A 109 -4.60 -3.24 -32.65
CA ASP A 109 -5.27 -4.47 -33.11
C ASP A 109 -4.32 -5.66 -33.18
N LYS A 110 -3.08 -5.41 -33.62
CA LYS A 110 -2.03 -6.42 -33.69
C LYS A 110 -1.66 -6.91 -32.28
N ILE A 111 -1.46 -6.00 -31.34
CA ILE A 111 -1.11 -6.32 -29.95
C ILE A 111 -2.26 -7.06 -29.26
N VAL A 112 -3.51 -6.62 -29.44
CA VAL A 112 -4.72 -7.31 -28.94
C VAL A 112 -4.78 -8.75 -29.46
N ARG A 113 -4.51 -8.95 -30.76
CA ARG A 113 -4.49 -10.28 -31.39
C ARG A 113 -3.37 -11.17 -30.83
N ILE A 114 -2.17 -10.62 -30.62
CA ILE A 114 -1.05 -11.33 -30.01
C ILE A 114 -1.42 -11.74 -28.58
N PHE A 115 -1.90 -10.79 -27.78
CA PHE A 115 -2.27 -11.00 -26.38
C PHE A 115 -3.35 -12.08 -26.22
N SER A 116 -4.37 -12.06 -27.09
CA SER A 116 -5.45 -13.05 -27.10
C SER A 116 -4.99 -14.49 -27.37
N LYS A 117 -3.83 -14.66 -28.01
CA LYS A 117 -3.24 -15.97 -28.35
C LYS A 117 -2.16 -16.44 -27.37
N VAL A 118 -1.82 -15.64 -26.35
CA VAL A 118 -0.75 -16.00 -25.40
C VAL A 118 -1.14 -17.25 -24.63
N ASP A 119 -0.21 -18.21 -24.55
CA ASP A 119 -0.36 -19.41 -23.75
C ASP A 119 -0.48 -19.07 -22.25
N ARG A 120 -1.63 -19.40 -21.67
CA ARG A 120 -1.95 -19.17 -20.26
C ARG A 120 -1.36 -20.22 -19.32
N LYS A 121 -0.82 -21.34 -19.84
CA LYS A 121 -0.18 -22.38 -19.01
C LYS A 121 1.15 -21.91 -18.43
N SER A 122 1.90 -21.08 -19.16
CA SER A 122 3.13 -20.48 -18.65
C SER A 122 2.81 -19.22 -17.84
N ILE A 123 2.65 -19.39 -16.52
CA ILE A 123 2.28 -18.31 -15.59
C ILE A 123 3.18 -17.08 -15.74
N MET A 124 4.51 -17.27 -15.75
CA MET A 124 5.47 -16.17 -15.84
C MET A 124 5.40 -15.43 -17.19
N LYS A 125 5.26 -16.19 -18.29
CA LYS A 125 5.11 -15.60 -19.62
C LYS A 125 3.81 -14.80 -19.70
N PHE A 126 2.71 -15.37 -19.27
CA PHE A 126 1.41 -14.70 -19.32
C PHE A 126 1.37 -13.45 -18.41
N ALA A 127 1.93 -13.54 -17.19
CA ALA A 127 2.08 -12.39 -16.30
C ALA A 127 2.93 -11.27 -16.92
N TYR A 128 3.97 -11.60 -17.68
CA TYR A 128 4.77 -10.62 -18.43
C TYR A 128 3.97 -9.95 -19.54
N TYR A 129 3.16 -10.69 -20.29
CA TYR A 129 2.28 -10.09 -21.30
C TYR A 129 1.22 -9.18 -20.68
N ILE A 130 0.62 -9.56 -19.55
CA ILE A 130 -0.30 -8.67 -18.81
C ILE A 130 0.40 -7.38 -18.39
N TYR A 131 1.62 -7.49 -17.86
CA TYR A 131 2.44 -6.34 -17.53
C TYR A 131 2.65 -5.42 -18.75
N LEU A 132 3.02 -5.98 -19.91
CA LEU A 132 3.19 -5.21 -21.14
C LEU A 132 1.91 -4.52 -21.61
N ILE A 133 0.75 -5.17 -21.51
CA ILE A 133 -0.53 -4.54 -21.83
C ILE A 133 -0.77 -3.28 -20.97
N GLY A 134 -0.44 -3.36 -19.68
CA GLY A 134 -0.47 -2.20 -18.79
C GLY A 134 0.49 -1.09 -19.24
N GLU A 135 1.73 -1.43 -19.61
CA GLU A 135 2.70 -0.44 -20.12
C GLU A 135 2.25 0.20 -21.43
N PHE A 136 1.60 -0.56 -22.31
CA PHE A 136 1.06 -0.04 -23.57
C PHE A 136 -0.24 0.76 -23.39
N ARG A 137 -0.93 0.59 -22.27
CA ARG A 137 -2.18 1.30 -21.93
C ARG A 137 -3.27 1.14 -22.99
N ILE A 138 -3.37 -0.07 -23.52
CA ILE A 138 -4.35 -0.39 -24.57
C ILE A 138 -5.71 -0.55 -23.90
N ASN A 139 -6.58 0.44 -24.10
CA ASN A 139 -7.97 0.35 -23.69
C ASN A 139 -8.78 -0.37 -24.78
N ASP A 140 -8.94 -1.67 -24.60
CA ASP A 140 -9.71 -2.53 -25.50
C ASP A 140 -10.64 -3.45 -24.71
N LYS A 141 -11.84 -3.71 -25.24
CA LYS A 141 -12.87 -4.49 -24.55
C LYS A 141 -12.45 -5.93 -24.29
N ILE A 142 -11.74 -6.56 -25.22
CA ILE A 142 -11.25 -7.94 -25.09
C ILE A 142 -10.16 -7.97 -24.03
N ILE A 143 -9.23 -7.00 -24.06
CA ILE A 143 -8.18 -6.86 -23.06
C ILE A 143 -8.79 -6.68 -21.67
N ASN A 144 -9.69 -5.70 -21.48
CA ASN A 144 -10.29 -5.42 -20.18
C ASN A 144 -11.01 -6.65 -19.62
N LYS A 145 -11.75 -7.38 -20.47
CA LYS A 145 -12.38 -8.66 -20.08
C LYS A 145 -11.34 -9.68 -19.60
N ILE A 146 -10.27 -9.89 -20.35
CA ILE A 146 -9.21 -10.85 -19.97
C ILE A 146 -8.57 -10.42 -18.64
N LEU A 147 -8.26 -9.13 -18.45
CA LEU A 147 -7.65 -8.65 -17.21
C LEU A 147 -8.57 -8.89 -16.01
N LEU A 148 -9.86 -8.56 -16.13
CA LEU A 148 -10.86 -8.78 -15.07
C LEU A 148 -11.03 -10.26 -14.72
N GLU A 149 -11.08 -11.16 -15.72
CA GLU A 149 -11.12 -12.61 -15.50
C GLU A 149 -9.90 -13.10 -14.70
N ASN A 150 -8.74 -12.47 -14.91
CA ASN A 150 -7.47 -12.88 -14.33
C ASN A 150 -7.21 -12.36 -12.90
N LEU A 151 -8.04 -11.43 -12.40
CA LEU A 151 -8.03 -11.00 -11.00
C LEU A 151 -8.42 -12.12 -10.03
N ASN A 152 -8.98 -13.23 -10.53
CA ASN A 152 -9.44 -14.35 -9.73
C ASN A 152 -8.66 -15.66 -9.98
N THR A 153 -7.47 -15.57 -10.55
CA THR A 153 -6.60 -16.75 -10.75
C THR A 153 -5.85 -17.10 -9.47
N GLU A 154 -5.36 -18.34 -9.34
CA GLU A 154 -4.57 -18.77 -8.17
C GLU A 154 -3.22 -18.04 -8.08
N SER A 155 -2.64 -17.68 -9.22
CA SER A 155 -1.33 -17.00 -9.28
C SER A 155 -1.42 -15.54 -8.84
N ILE A 156 -0.78 -15.22 -7.71
CA ILE A 156 -0.65 -13.85 -7.22
C ILE A 156 0.03 -12.93 -8.24
N TYR A 157 0.99 -13.42 -9.03
CA TYR A 157 1.69 -12.64 -10.05
C TYR A 157 0.73 -12.17 -11.15
N ILE A 158 -0.16 -13.06 -11.61
CA ILE A 158 -1.16 -12.75 -12.64
C ILE A 158 -2.16 -11.74 -12.07
N ARG A 159 -2.68 -11.99 -10.86
CA ARG A 159 -3.64 -11.10 -10.19
C ARG A 159 -3.09 -9.68 -10.02
N VAL A 160 -1.88 -9.56 -9.47
CA VAL A 160 -1.24 -8.27 -9.21
C VAL A 160 -0.95 -7.53 -10.52
N ASN A 161 -0.42 -8.22 -11.54
CA ASN A 161 -0.15 -7.58 -12.83
C ASN A 161 -1.45 -7.15 -13.53
N ALA A 162 -2.53 -7.93 -13.40
CA ALA A 162 -3.82 -7.57 -13.98
C ALA A 162 -4.40 -6.30 -13.35
N LEU A 163 -4.36 -6.19 -12.01
CA LEU A 163 -4.80 -4.98 -11.31
C LEU A 163 -3.95 -3.75 -11.71
N LYS A 164 -2.62 -3.90 -11.73
CA LYS A 164 -1.71 -2.82 -12.15
C LYS A 164 -1.93 -2.42 -13.60
N ALA A 165 -2.20 -3.37 -14.49
CA ALA A 165 -2.50 -3.08 -15.88
C ALA A 165 -3.82 -2.30 -16.02
N LEU A 166 -4.88 -2.70 -15.32
CA LEU A 166 -6.16 -1.98 -15.30
C LEU A 166 -5.99 -0.55 -14.76
N SER A 167 -5.17 -0.37 -13.72
CA SER A 167 -4.82 0.95 -13.19
C SER A 167 -4.11 1.85 -14.22
N LYS A 168 -3.10 1.30 -14.92
CA LYS A 168 -2.34 2.02 -15.96
C LYS A 168 -3.15 2.32 -17.23
N ILE A 169 -4.07 1.42 -17.62
CA ILE A 169 -4.97 1.65 -18.76
C ILE A 169 -5.86 2.87 -18.50
N GLY A 170 -6.22 3.12 -17.23
CA GLY A 170 -6.96 4.31 -16.84
C GLY A 170 -8.45 4.28 -17.21
N ASP A 171 -8.99 3.11 -17.58
CA ASP A 171 -10.42 2.95 -17.84
C ASP A 171 -11.19 2.90 -16.52
N LEU A 172 -11.97 3.96 -16.23
CA LEU A 172 -12.67 4.10 -14.96
C LEU A 172 -13.59 2.91 -14.64
N ASN A 173 -14.44 2.53 -15.60
CA ASN A 173 -15.41 1.47 -15.37
C ASN A 173 -14.72 0.12 -15.17
N GLY A 174 -13.75 -0.22 -16.02
CA GLY A 174 -12.96 -1.44 -15.88
C GLY A 174 -12.19 -1.49 -14.56
N PHE A 175 -11.61 -0.37 -14.11
CA PHE A 175 -10.89 -0.33 -12.84
C PHE A 175 -11.82 -0.46 -11.62
N VAL A 176 -12.98 0.19 -11.63
CA VAL A 176 -13.98 0.07 -10.56
C VAL A 176 -14.54 -1.35 -10.49
N ASP A 177 -14.82 -1.98 -11.63
CA ASP A 177 -15.22 -3.39 -11.68
C ASP A 177 -14.13 -4.32 -11.15
N ALA A 178 -12.85 -4.00 -11.39
CA ALA A 178 -11.73 -4.73 -10.80
C ALA A 178 -11.76 -4.69 -9.26
N LEU A 179 -11.96 -3.49 -8.69
CA LEU A 179 -12.06 -3.31 -7.23
C LEU A 179 -13.28 -4.04 -6.66
N ARG A 180 -14.42 -4.05 -7.34
CA ARG A 180 -15.59 -4.86 -6.94
C ARG A 180 -15.28 -6.35 -6.92
N ILE A 181 -14.61 -6.88 -7.95
CA ILE A 181 -14.21 -8.29 -8.02
C ILE A 181 -13.29 -8.65 -6.85
N ILE A 182 -12.28 -7.83 -6.59
CA ILE A 182 -11.33 -8.03 -5.49
C ILE A 182 -12.06 -7.97 -4.14
N SER A 183 -12.95 -7.00 -3.98
CA SER A 183 -13.69 -6.79 -2.73
C SER A 183 -14.57 -7.99 -2.37
N LEU A 184 -15.28 -8.56 -3.34
CA LEU A 184 -16.33 -9.55 -3.09
C LEU A 184 -15.85 -11.01 -3.09
N ARG A 185 -14.78 -11.36 -3.82
CA ARG A 185 -14.38 -12.77 -4.00
C ARG A 185 -13.47 -13.33 -2.91
N GLY A 186 -12.91 -12.48 -2.04
CA GLY A 186 -12.18 -12.92 -0.85
C GLY A 186 -10.82 -13.59 -1.10
N LEU A 187 -10.32 -13.61 -2.34
CA LEU A 187 -8.93 -14.02 -2.60
C LEU A 187 -7.98 -13.00 -1.97
N TYR A 188 -6.91 -13.51 -1.35
CA TYR A 188 -5.92 -12.64 -0.74
C TYR A 188 -5.26 -11.70 -1.77
N PHE A 189 -5.43 -10.40 -1.51
CA PHE A 189 -4.65 -9.30 -2.06
C PHE A 189 -3.98 -8.58 -0.90
N ASN A 190 -2.69 -8.25 -1.06
CA ASN A 190 -2.03 -7.37 -0.12
C ASN A 190 -2.65 -5.96 -0.25
N GLU A 191 -3.12 -5.39 0.86
CA GLU A 191 -3.80 -4.08 0.87
C GLU A 191 -2.96 -2.97 0.21
N LYS A 192 -1.64 -2.97 0.47
CA LYS A 192 -0.73 -1.97 -0.10
C LYS A 192 -0.72 -2.03 -1.62
N ILE A 193 -0.79 -3.22 -2.23
CA ILE A 193 -0.82 -3.34 -3.69
C ILE A 193 -2.09 -2.70 -4.27
N VAL A 194 -3.23 -2.88 -3.59
CA VAL A 194 -4.49 -2.28 -4.05
C VAL A 194 -4.45 -0.76 -3.88
N ILE A 195 -3.98 -0.28 -2.72
CA ILE A 195 -3.78 1.16 -2.47
C ILE A 195 -2.83 1.75 -3.53
N ASP A 196 -1.65 1.17 -3.74
CA ASP A 196 -0.68 1.63 -4.74
C ASP A 196 -1.29 1.64 -6.15
N SER A 197 -2.17 0.68 -6.47
CA SER A 197 -2.86 0.63 -7.77
C SER A 197 -3.94 1.70 -7.91
N ILE A 198 -4.61 2.08 -6.83
CA ILE A 198 -5.56 3.22 -6.83
C ILE A 198 -4.77 4.53 -6.90
N ASP A 199 -3.72 4.68 -6.10
CA ASP A 199 -2.83 5.86 -6.06
C ASP A 199 -2.14 6.13 -7.40
N SER A 200 -1.87 5.07 -8.19
CA SER A 200 -1.21 5.16 -9.51
C SER A 200 -2.17 5.07 -10.71
N PHE A 201 -3.47 5.18 -10.48
CA PHE A 201 -4.47 5.20 -11.55
C PHE A 201 -4.20 6.33 -12.54
N GLU A 202 -4.11 6.01 -13.83
CA GLU A 202 -3.72 6.97 -14.88
C GLU A 202 -4.91 7.64 -15.60
N GLY A 203 -6.14 7.27 -15.25
CA GLY A 203 -7.36 7.93 -15.76
C GLY A 203 -7.69 9.22 -15.00
N ASP A 204 -8.94 9.69 -15.10
CA ASP A 204 -9.40 10.82 -14.31
C ASP A 204 -9.53 10.43 -12.82
N ILE A 205 -8.60 10.91 -12.01
CA ILE A 205 -8.54 10.61 -10.58
C ILE A 205 -9.68 11.23 -9.79
N GLU A 206 -10.23 12.37 -10.24
CA GLU A 206 -11.37 13.00 -9.57
C GLU A 206 -12.63 12.18 -9.84
N GLU A 207 -12.84 11.75 -11.08
CA GLU A 207 -13.97 10.87 -11.44
C GLU A 207 -13.87 9.52 -10.71
N LEU A 208 -12.67 8.96 -10.60
CA LEU A 208 -12.43 7.76 -9.79
C LEU A 208 -12.81 7.99 -8.33
N ASN A 209 -12.36 9.08 -7.70
CA ASN A 209 -12.65 9.34 -6.29
C ASN A 209 -14.15 9.48 -6.00
N LEU A 210 -14.88 10.19 -6.86
CA LEU A 210 -16.33 10.31 -6.78
C LEU A 210 -17.00 8.92 -6.90
N ARG A 211 -16.57 8.12 -7.87
CA ARG A 211 -17.09 6.77 -8.06
C ARG A 211 -16.76 5.84 -6.89
N LEU A 212 -15.56 5.92 -6.31
CA LEU A 212 -15.17 5.15 -5.13
C LEU A 212 -16.05 5.49 -3.90
N MET A 213 -16.42 6.76 -3.73
CA MET A 213 -17.37 7.18 -2.69
C MET A 213 -18.75 6.52 -2.88
N GLU A 214 -19.27 6.52 -4.11
CA GLU A 214 -20.55 5.89 -4.44
C GLU A 214 -20.53 4.36 -4.21
N GLU A 215 -19.41 3.72 -4.53
CA GLU A 215 -19.24 2.27 -4.40
C GLU A 215 -19.00 1.79 -2.98
N MET A 216 -18.74 2.67 -2.00
CA MET A 216 -18.50 2.27 -0.60
C MET A 216 -19.65 1.43 -0.01
N LYS A 217 -20.89 1.58 -0.50
CA LYS A 217 -22.05 0.77 -0.07
C LYS A 217 -22.03 -0.67 -0.62
N ASN A 218 -21.28 -0.90 -1.70
CA ASN A 218 -21.17 -2.19 -2.39
C ASN A 218 -19.87 -2.94 -2.01
N PHE A 219 -18.96 -2.27 -1.31
CA PHE A 219 -17.67 -2.82 -0.92
C PHE A 219 -17.71 -3.52 0.44
N THR A 220 -16.86 -4.53 0.56
CA THR A 220 -16.53 -5.16 1.84
C THR A 220 -15.80 -4.18 2.76
N PRO A 221 -15.87 -4.36 4.09
CA PRO A 221 -15.18 -3.50 5.05
C PRO A 221 -13.68 -3.35 4.77
N GLN A 222 -13.03 -4.42 4.30
CA GLN A 222 -11.62 -4.40 3.92
C GLN A 222 -11.35 -3.46 2.73
N MET A 223 -12.20 -3.50 1.70
CA MET A 223 -12.07 -2.59 0.56
C MET A 223 -12.43 -1.15 0.94
N ILE A 224 -13.42 -0.92 1.80
CA ILE A 224 -13.71 0.41 2.36
C ILE A 224 -12.46 0.97 3.06
N ASN A 225 -11.76 0.16 3.86
CA ASN A 225 -10.53 0.59 4.52
C ASN A 225 -9.40 0.96 3.54
N ILE A 226 -9.27 0.21 2.44
CA ILE A 226 -8.34 0.52 1.35
C ILE A 226 -8.68 1.87 0.72
N VAL A 227 -9.96 2.11 0.38
CA VAL A 227 -10.41 3.37 -0.23
C VAL A 227 -10.20 4.56 0.71
N ILE A 228 -10.52 4.44 2.00
CA ILE A 228 -10.25 5.52 2.97
C ILE A 228 -8.74 5.75 3.13
N SER A 229 -7.92 4.71 3.03
CA SER A 229 -6.45 4.85 3.04
C SER A 229 -5.96 5.63 1.82
N HIS A 230 -6.48 5.34 0.63
CA HIS A 230 -6.22 6.15 -0.57
C HIS A 230 -6.62 7.62 -0.37
N PHE A 231 -7.82 7.89 0.15
CA PHE A 231 -8.24 9.26 0.46
C PHE A 231 -7.36 9.95 1.50
N SER A 232 -6.81 9.20 2.45
CA SER A 232 -5.86 9.72 3.44
C SER A 232 -4.53 10.09 2.78
N ASN A 233 -3.99 9.21 1.91
CA ASN A 233 -2.74 9.42 1.19
C ASN A 233 -2.79 10.66 0.30
N THR A 234 -3.93 10.90 -0.35
CA THR A 234 -4.16 12.02 -1.28
C THR A 234 -4.70 13.29 -0.61
N GLY A 235 -5.11 13.21 0.66
CA GLY A 235 -5.76 14.32 1.36
C GLY A 235 -7.15 14.68 0.79
N TYR A 236 -7.85 13.73 0.18
CA TYR A 236 -9.10 13.97 -0.55
C TYR A 236 -10.25 14.36 0.39
N ARG A 237 -10.51 15.65 0.52
CA ARG A 237 -11.46 16.23 1.50
C ARG A 237 -12.95 16.01 1.18
N LYS A 238 -13.32 15.82 -0.09
CA LYS A 238 -14.74 15.72 -0.50
C LYS A 238 -15.45 14.51 0.10
N CYS A 239 -14.72 13.49 0.57
CA CYS A 239 -15.30 12.33 1.23
C CYS A 239 -15.67 12.58 2.72
N SER A 240 -15.24 13.69 3.34
CA SER A 240 -15.52 14.02 4.74
C SER A 240 -16.98 13.81 5.17
N PRO A 241 -18.01 14.36 4.46
CA PRO A 241 -19.39 14.20 4.88
C PRO A 241 -19.84 12.73 4.90
N LEU A 242 -19.40 11.93 3.91
CA LEU A 242 -19.69 10.51 3.85
C LEU A 242 -19.07 9.74 5.03
N LEU A 243 -17.83 10.08 5.40
CA LEU A 243 -17.15 9.44 6.52
C LEU A 243 -17.74 9.86 7.88
N ILE A 244 -18.20 11.10 8.00
CA ILE A 244 -18.97 11.59 9.15
C ILE A 244 -20.27 10.79 9.32
N GLU A 245 -21.04 10.57 8.25
CA GLU A 245 -22.25 9.74 8.31
C GLU A 245 -21.94 8.29 8.70
N LYS A 246 -20.83 7.72 8.20
CA LYS A 246 -20.37 6.39 8.64
C LYS A 246 -20.01 6.33 10.13
N LEU A 247 -19.43 7.39 10.71
CA LEU A 247 -19.16 7.43 12.16
C LEU A 247 -20.45 7.50 13.01
N LYS A 248 -21.53 8.08 12.47
CA LYS A 248 -22.84 8.14 13.14
C LYS A 248 -23.59 6.81 13.08
N ASP A 249 -23.36 6.01 12.04
CA ASP A 249 -23.97 4.69 11.90
C ASP A 249 -23.42 3.70 12.93
N LYS A 250 -24.30 3.22 13.81
CA LYS A 250 -23.99 2.25 14.87
C LYS A 250 -23.58 0.88 14.34
N ASN A 251 -23.91 0.56 13.08
CA ASN A 251 -23.55 -0.70 12.44
C ASN A 251 -22.16 -0.67 11.78
N THR A 252 -21.50 0.48 11.75
CA THR A 252 -20.15 0.59 11.19
C THR A 252 -19.18 -0.24 12.02
N LEU A 253 -18.48 -1.15 11.34
CA LEU A 253 -17.49 -2.02 11.99
C LEU A 253 -16.32 -1.21 12.56
N LYS A 254 -15.78 -1.67 13.69
CA LYS A 254 -14.70 -1.00 14.42
C LYS A 254 -13.47 -0.71 13.54
N GLU A 255 -13.13 -1.60 12.60
CA GLU A 255 -12.00 -1.44 11.70
C GLU A 255 -12.18 -0.24 10.78
N VAL A 256 -13.41 -0.03 10.30
CA VAL A 256 -13.78 1.12 9.47
C VAL A 256 -13.80 2.40 10.32
N ILE A 257 -14.36 2.36 11.53
CA ILE A 257 -14.32 3.48 12.49
C ILE A 257 -12.87 3.92 12.72
N MET A 258 -11.98 2.99 13.09
CA MET A 258 -10.58 3.28 13.32
C MET A 258 -9.89 3.88 12.09
N ARG A 259 -10.24 3.40 10.89
CA ARG A 259 -9.69 3.93 9.65
C ARG A 259 -10.18 5.36 9.36
N ILE A 260 -11.46 5.65 9.63
CA ILE A 260 -12.02 7.00 9.50
C ILE A 260 -11.36 7.96 10.48
N ILE A 261 -11.16 7.57 11.74
CA ILE A 261 -10.45 8.41 12.72
C ILE A 261 -9.04 8.74 12.22
N LYS A 262 -8.31 7.75 11.69
CA LYS A 262 -6.98 7.96 11.10
C LYS A 262 -7.00 8.88 9.87
N TYR A 263 -8.03 8.80 9.03
CA TYR A 263 -8.20 9.74 7.91
C TYR A 263 -8.29 11.18 8.44
N PHE A 264 -9.10 11.40 9.48
CA PHE A 264 -9.31 12.70 10.09
C PHE A 264 -8.08 13.24 10.87
N GLU A 265 -7.12 12.37 11.24
CA GLU A 265 -5.80 12.82 11.71
C GLU A 265 -4.97 13.53 10.62
N VAL A 266 -5.19 13.16 9.35
CA VAL A 266 -4.51 13.71 8.18
C VAL A 266 -5.31 14.87 7.58
N VAL A 267 -6.60 14.64 7.33
CA VAL A 267 -7.53 15.61 6.75
C VAL A 267 -8.41 16.16 7.86
N LYS A 268 -7.89 17.18 8.57
CA LYS A 268 -8.65 17.79 9.68
C LYS A 268 -9.98 18.36 9.20
N ASP A 269 -11.04 18.00 9.91
CA ASP A 269 -12.40 18.45 9.68
C ASP A 269 -13.05 18.82 11.03
N ILE A 270 -13.58 20.04 11.14
CA ILE A 270 -14.16 20.54 12.40
C ILE A 270 -15.46 19.82 12.76
N ASP A 271 -16.22 19.38 11.77
CA ASP A 271 -17.50 18.68 11.98
C ASP A 271 -17.29 17.24 12.45
N SER A 272 -16.11 16.67 12.16
CA SER A 272 -15.70 15.36 12.68
C SER A 272 -15.32 15.39 14.17
N GLU A 273 -14.89 16.53 14.71
CA GLU A 273 -14.30 16.64 16.05
C GLU A 273 -15.23 16.10 17.16
N PRO A 274 -16.51 16.53 17.25
CA PRO A 274 -17.41 16.01 18.29
C PRO A 274 -17.63 14.49 18.18
N LEU A 275 -17.64 13.95 16.96
CA LEU A 275 -17.79 12.51 16.74
C LEU A 275 -16.55 11.75 17.18
N ILE A 276 -15.35 12.23 16.87
CA ILE A 276 -14.10 11.59 17.33
C ILE A 276 -14.00 11.66 18.87
N ILE A 277 -14.40 12.78 19.49
CA ILE A 277 -14.48 12.89 20.96
C ILE A 277 -15.48 11.88 21.53
N SER A 278 -16.61 11.62 20.84
CA SER A 278 -17.56 10.58 21.26
C SER A 278 -16.96 9.17 21.17
N MET A 279 -16.02 8.92 20.24
CA MET A 279 -15.34 7.63 20.11
C MET A 279 -14.41 7.30 21.29
N LEU A 280 -14.06 8.27 22.14
CA LEU A 280 -13.35 8.03 23.40
C LEU A 280 -14.16 7.16 24.38
N ASP A 281 -15.49 7.12 24.27
CA ASP A 281 -16.35 6.24 25.08
C ASP A 281 -16.77 4.95 24.34
N ASN A 282 -16.14 4.63 23.19
CA ASN A 282 -16.54 3.45 22.41
C ASN A 282 -16.31 2.16 23.21
N PRO A 283 -17.23 1.16 23.17
CA PRO A 283 -17.05 -0.10 23.89
C PRO A 283 -15.80 -0.87 23.45
N ASN A 284 -15.39 -0.74 22.18
CA ASN A 284 -14.17 -1.36 21.67
C ASN A 284 -12.96 -0.54 22.10
N TRP A 285 -12.09 -1.14 22.93
CA TRP A 285 -10.87 -0.47 23.39
C TRP A 285 -9.96 -0.05 22.24
N GLU A 286 -9.89 -0.80 21.14
CA GLU A 286 -9.09 -0.45 19.96
C GLU A 286 -9.54 0.88 19.32
N VAL A 287 -10.85 1.14 19.31
CA VAL A 287 -11.39 2.43 18.84
C VAL A 287 -10.97 3.54 19.80
N ARG A 288 -11.07 3.31 21.13
CA ARG A 288 -10.61 4.28 22.13
C ARG A 288 -9.11 4.59 21.98
N VAL A 289 -8.27 3.58 21.75
CA VAL A 289 -6.83 3.75 21.49
C VAL A 289 -6.58 4.71 20.33
N VAL A 290 -7.27 4.52 19.20
CA VAL A 290 -7.10 5.36 18.01
C VAL A 290 -7.69 6.75 18.25
N ALA A 291 -8.86 6.86 18.88
CA ALA A 291 -9.50 8.13 19.22
C ALA A 291 -8.63 8.97 20.17
N SER A 292 -8.07 8.37 21.23
CA SER A 292 -7.16 9.05 22.16
C SER A 292 -5.96 9.64 21.44
N LYS A 293 -5.32 8.86 20.56
CA LYS A 293 -4.18 9.35 19.76
C LYS A 293 -4.59 10.46 18.81
N ALA A 294 -5.76 10.35 18.16
CA ALA A 294 -6.23 11.34 17.22
C ALA A 294 -6.41 12.74 17.84
N MET A 295 -6.71 12.82 19.15
CA MET A 295 -6.80 14.09 19.87
C MET A 295 -5.50 14.92 19.84
N LEU A 296 -4.35 14.33 19.48
CA LEU A 296 -3.13 15.08 19.16
C LEU A 296 -3.33 16.09 18.01
N LYS A 297 -4.32 15.90 17.13
CA LYS A 297 -4.62 16.77 15.98
C LYS A 297 -5.76 17.77 16.25
N TYR A 298 -6.52 17.54 17.31
CA TYR A 298 -7.71 18.31 17.68
C TYR A 298 -7.47 19.20 18.89
N ASP A 299 -8.46 20.04 19.22
CA ASP A 299 -8.40 20.79 20.47
C ASP A 299 -8.83 19.88 21.62
N VAL A 300 -7.89 19.62 22.53
CA VAL A 300 -8.07 18.61 23.59
C VAL A 300 -9.00 19.09 24.70
N THR A 301 -9.22 20.40 24.83
CA THR A 301 -10.04 21.03 25.86
C THR A 301 -11.47 20.47 25.89
N LYS A 302 -12.06 20.23 24.72
CA LYS A 302 -13.41 19.64 24.59
C LYS A 302 -13.47 18.16 24.96
N ALA A 303 -12.32 17.49 25.05
CA ALA A 303 -12.18 16.06 25.33
C ALA A 303 -11.57 15.78 26.71
N GLU A 304 -11.22 16.82 27.47
CA GLU A 304 -10.39 16.74 28.66
C GLU A 304 -10.98 15.80 29.73
N ASP A 305 -12.25 15.97 30.08
CA ASP A 305 -12.95 15.11 31.04
C ASP A 305 -12.94 13.63 30.64
N LYS A 306 -13.05 13.35 29.33
CA LYS A 306 -13.03 11.98 28.82
C LYS A 306 -11.62 11.39 28.90
N LEU A 307 -10.62 12.14 28.45
CA LEU A 307 -9.22 11.71 28.52
C LEU A 307 -8.76 11.53 29.97
N ARG A 308 -9.21 12.38 30.91
CA ARG A 308 -8.96 12.22 32.34
C ARG A 308 -9.50 10.90 32.90
N ARG A 309 -10.62 10.40 32.38
CA ARG A 309 -11.11 9.06 32.76
C ARG A 309 -10.32 7.94 32.09
N LEU A 310 -9.87 8.13 30.85
CA LEU A 310 -9.20 7.09 30.06
C LEU A 310 -7.75 6.82 30.47
N VAL A 311 -7.10 7.70 31.23
CA VAL A 311 -5.82 7.36 31.90
C VAL A 311 -5.99 6.24 32.93
N SER A 312 -7.22 5.98 33.38
CA SER A 312 -7.63 4.86 34.24
C SER A 312 -8.29 3.71 33.48
N ASP A 313 -8.24 3.68 32.14
CA ASP A 313 -8.88 2.62 31.36
C ASP A 313 -8.29 1.24 31.70
N ASN A 314 -9.13 0.20 31.70
CA ASN A 314 -8.68 -1.18 31.93
C ASN A 314 -7.60 -1.63 30.92
N ASN A 315 -7.64 -1.11 29.70
CA ASN A 315 -6.70 -1.44 28.64
C ASN A 315 -5.45 -0.55 28.67
N TYR A 316 -4.27 -1.17 28.78
CA TYR A 316 -2.98 -0.49 28.81
C TYR A 316 -2.74 0.44 27.60
N TYR A 317 -3.11 0.04 26.38
CA TYR A 317 -2.87 0.87 25.20
C TYR A 317 -3.74 2.12 25.18
N VAL A 318 -4.96 2.05 25.75
CA VAL A 318 -5.83 3.22 25.90
C VAL A 318 -5.20 4.19 26.88
N ARG A 319 -4.77 3.70 28.05
CA ARG A 319 -4.03 4.49 29.04
C ARG A 319 -2.81 5.16 28.42
N TYR A 320 -1.98 4.39 27.71
CA TYR A 320 -0.75 4.86 27.06
C TYR A 320 -1.01 6.00 26.08
N ASN A 321 -1.89 5.79 25.09
CA ASN A 321 -2.17 6.83 24.09
C ASN A 321 -2.83 8.07 24.71
N THR A 322 -3.65 7.89 25.75
CA THR A 322 -4.29 8.99 26.46
C THR A 322 -3.26 9.83 27.22
N ALA A 323 -2.41 9.19 28.03
CA ALA A 323 -1.33 9.87 28.76
C ALA A 323 -0.38 10.61 27.80
N MET A 324 0.06 9.94 26.73
CA MET A 324 0.91 10.56 25.70
C MET A 324 0.24 11.76 25.05
N THR A 325 -1.07 11.72 24.85
CA THR A 325 -1.84 12.83 24.27
C THR A 325 -1.93 14.01 25.24
N LEU A 326 -2.29 13.77 26.50
CA LEU A 326 -2.39 14.81 27.53
C LEU A 326 -1.04 15.52 27.73
N ILE A 327 0.03 14.76 27.93
CA ILE A 327 1.39 15.30 28.11
C ILE A 327 1.85 16.07 26.86
N SER A 328 1.66 15.51 25.65
CA SER A 328 2.08 16.19 24.41
C SER A 328 1.30 17.47 24.13
N LYS A 329 0.07 17.59 24.63
CA LYS A 329 -0.75 18.80 24.47
C LYS A 329 -0.41 19.88 25.49
N GLY A 330 0.32 19.55 26.56
CA GLY A 330 1.02 20.48 27.44
C GLY A 330 0.15 21.56 28.06
N ARG A 331 -1.14 21.28 28.35
CA ARG A 331 -2.12 22.34 28.58
C ARG A 331 -2.67 22.49 29.99
N ASP A 332 -2.43 21.54 30.88
CA ASP A 332 -2.80 21.77 32.26
C ASP A 332 -1.90 21.00 33.22
N TYR A 333 -0.96 21.74 33.81
CA TYR A 333 -0.12 21.25 34.88
C TYR A 333 -0.97 20.69 36.04
N LYS A 334 -2.07 21.37 36.35
CA LYS A 334 -3.00 20.98 37.42
C LYS A 334 -3.68 19.66 37.11
N LEU A 335 -4.10 19.43 35.86
CA LEU A 335 -4.68 18.14 35.44
C LEU A 335 -3.69 16.99 35.65
N VAL A 336 -2.42 17.19 35.27
CA VAL A 336 -1.37 16.18 35.43
C VAL A 336 -1.14 15.91 36.93
N GLN A 337 -1.05 16.96 37.74
CA GLN A 337 -0.90 16.86 39.19
C GLN A 337 -2.09 16.13 39.82
N ASP A 338 -3.33 16.47 39.44
CA ASP A 338 -4.56 15.84 39.93
C ASP A 338 -4.60 14.33 39.62
N ILE A 339 -4.09 13.91 38.46
CA ILE A 339 -4.01 12.48 38.10
C ILE A 339 -2.93 11.77 38.93
N ILE A 340 -1.75 12.39 39.08
CA ILE A 340 -0.61 11.83 39.81
C ILE A 340 -0.90 11.73 41.32
N SER A 341 -1.66 12.68 41.87
CA SER A 341 -2.07 12.68 43.28
C SER A 341 -3.29 11.80 43.58
N GLY A 342 -3.93 11.20 42.57
CA GLY A 342 -5.07 10.29 42.75
C GLY A 342 -4.67 8.94 43.39
N ASP A 343 -5.60 7.98 43.47
CA ASP A 343 -5.32 6.64 44.04
C ASP A 343 -5.04 5.56 42.98
N ASP A 344 -5.30 5.85 41.70
CA ASP A 344 -5.13 4.88 40.62
C ASP A 344 -3.66 4.72 40.24
N LYS A 345 -3.05 3.66 40.76
CA LYS A 345 -1.68 3.23 40.46
C LYS A 345 -1.39 3.12 38.95
N PHE A 346 -2.32 2.55 38.17
CA PHE A 346 -2.09 2.36 36.74
C PHE A 346 -2.12 3.68 35.97
N ALA A 347 -2.94 4.64 36.42
CA ALA A 347 -2.97 5.99 35.87
C ALA A 347 -1.69 6.77 36.21
N LYS A 348 -1.19 6.68 37.45
CA LYS A 348 0.10 7.28 37.83
C LYS A 348 1.24 6.73 37.00
N ASP A 349 1.35 5.40 36.97
CA ASP A 349 2.43 4.69 36.27
C ASP A 349 2.54 5.09 34.81
N ILE A 350 1.40 5.17 34.11
CA ILE A 350 1.39 5.51 32.69
C ILE A 350 1.69 7.00 32.46
N MET A 351 1.31 7.89 33.39
CA MET A 351 1.59 9.31 33.30
C MET A 351 3.07 9.59 33.51
N PHE A 352 3.70 8.99 34.52
CA PHE A 352 5.16 9.09 34.72
C PHE A 352 5.93 8.53 33.52
N TYR A 353 5.49 7.39 32.97
CA TYR A 353 6.10 6.85 31.76
C TYR A 353 5.95 7.80 30.55
N ALA A 354 4.78 8.41 30.37
CA ALA A 354 4.54 9.37 29.29
C ALA A 354 5.38 10.65 29.48
N MET A 355 5.49 11.17 30.70
CA MET A 355 6.34 12.32 31.04
C MET A 355 7.81 12.03 30.72
N PHE A 356 8.33 10.88 31.15
CA PHE A 356 9.69 10.44 30.84
C PHE A 356 9.90 10.33 29.33
N THR A 357 8.99 9.63 28.62
CA THR A 357 9.08 9.45 27.16
C THR A 357 9.01 10.78 26.40
N LYS A 358 8.39 11.81 26.98
CA LYS A 358 8.24 13.15 26.40
C LYS A 358 9.29 14.13 26.91
N ASN A 359 10.27 13.67 27.69
CA ASN A 359 11.34 14.47 28.29
C ASN A 359 10.82 15.61 29.18
N PHE A 360 9.69 15.41 29.85
CA PHE A 360 9.23 16.30 30.92
C PHE A 360 9.94 15.98 32.24
N ILE A 361 10.38 14.73 32.41
CA ILE A 361 11.18 14.27 33.54
C ILE A 361 12.35 13.45 33.02
N ASP A 362 13.43 13.43 33.78
CA ASP A 362 14.61 12.64 33.47
C ASP A 362 14.49 11.18 33.95
N TYR A 363 15.55 10.41 33.71
CA TYR A 363 15.58 9.00 34.10
C TYR A 363 15.66 8.80 35.61
N ASP A 364 16.36 9.67 36.32
CA ASP A 364 16.56 9.57 37.76
C ASP A 364 15.24 9.87 38.48
N GLU A 365 14.50 10.89 38.05
CA GLU A 365 13.15 11.22 38.52
C GLU A 365 12.15 10.07 38.25
N TYR A 366 12.20 9.48 37.04
CA TYR A 366 11.33 8.36 36.69
C TYR A 366 11.63 7.10 37.53
N ILE A 367 12.91 6.77 37.74
CA ILE A 367 13.32 5.64 38.57
C ILE A 367 12.99 5.89 40.04
N ALA A 368 13.19 7.12 40.54
CA ALA A 368 12.82 7.49 41.90
C ALA A 368 11.34 7.18 42.16
N TYR A 369 10.42 7.58 41.26
CA TYR A 369 9.01 7.22 41.36
C TYR A 369 8.79 5.70 41.38
N LYS A 370 9.41 4.96 40.44
CA LYS A 370 9.24 3.49 40.35
C LYS A 370 9.72 2.77 41.62
N SER A 371 10.86 3.18 42.16
CA SER A 371 11.40 2.63 43.41
C SER A 371 10.55 3.02 44.63
N HIS A 372 9.96 4.22 44.66
CA HIS A 372 9.04 4.60 45.74
C HIS A 372 7.75 3.78 45.70
N GLU A 373 7.13 3.55 44.54
CA GLU A 373 5.93 2.71 44.47
C GLU A 373 6.18 1.24 44.82
N GLU A 374 7.37 0.70 44.50
CA GLU A 374 7.77 -0.63 44.95
C GLU A 374 7.92 -0.68 46.48
N ASN A 375 8.39 0.39 47.10
CA ASN A 375 8.53 0.54 48.55
C ASN A 375 7.23 0.96 49.27
N ILE A 376 6.26 1.60 48.61
CA ILE A 376 4.96 1.98 49.19
C ILE A 376 4.04 0.76 49.41
N ASN A 377 4.32 -0.37 48.75
CA ASN A 377 3.81 -1.67 49.20
C ASN A 377 4.30 -2.07 50.62
N LEU A 378 5.18 -1.25 51.24
CA LEU A 378 5.73 -1.42 52.58
C LEU A 378 5.65 -0.21 53.51
N LEU A 379 5.22 1.03 53.14
CA LEU A 379 4.87 2.16 54.05
C LEU A 379 4.42 3.46 53.29
N SER A 380 3.73 4.38 53.98
CA SER A 380 2.91 5.52 53.48
C SER A 380 3.63 6.79 52.95
N TYR A 381 2.85 7.57 52.15
CA TYR A 381 3.14 8.77 51.32
C TYR A 381 3.66 10.06 52.00
N GLU A 382 4.63 10.75 51.36
CA GLU A 382 4.78 12.23 51.35
C GLU A 382 5.24 12.74 49.95
N SER A 383 4.88 14.00 49.67
CA SER A 383 4.71 14.77 48.41
C SER A 383 5.74 14.72 47.27
N ILE A 384 5.26 14.46 46.03
CA ILE A 384 5.90 14.91 44.77
C ILE A 384 5.11 16.12 44.25
N ILE A 385 5.78 17.26 44.03
CA ILE A 385 5.19 18.49 43.48
C ILE A 385 5.95 18.85 42.22
N ILE A 386 5.24 18.91 41.09
CA ILE A 386 5.79 19.41 39.82
C ILE A 386 5.56 20.94 39.79
N ASP A 387 6.37 21.72 39.09
CA ASP A 387 6.20 23.18 39.03
C ASP A 387 5.56 23.68 37.72
N GLU A 388 5.32 25.00 37.61
CA GLU A 388 4.69 25.65 36.45
C GLU A 388 5.45 25.45 35.12
N ARG A 389 6.69 24.93 35.17
CA ARG A 389 7.51 24.60 34.00
C ARG A 389 7.51 23.10 33.67
N GLY A 390 6.85 22.29 34.49
CA GLY A 390 6.77 20.84 34.31
C GLY A 390 7.94 20.06 34.93
N GLU A 391 8.79 20.70 35.74
CA GLU A 391 9.92 20.04 36.42
C GLU A 391 9.44 19.39 37.73
N VAL A 392 9.87 18.15 38.02
CA VAL A 392 9.54 17.47 39.28
C VAL A 392 10.45 17.98 40.38
N LYS A 393 9.89 18.48 41.48
CA LYS A 393 10.64 18.70 42.71
C LYS A 393 10.35 17.57 43.68
N VAL A 394 11.41 16.82 43.99
CA VAL A 394 11.45 15.80 45.05
C VAL A 394 11.56 16.49 46.40
#